data_AF-A0A963C4L1-F1
#
_entry.id   AF-A0A963C4L1-F1
#
_cell.length_a   1.000
_cell.length_b   1.000
_cell.length_c   1.000
_cell.angle_alpha   90.00
_cell.angle_beta   90.00
_cell.angle_gamma   90.00
#
_symmetry.space_group_name_H-M   'P 1'
#
loop_
_entity.id
_entity.type
_entity.pdbx_description
1 polymer ?
#
loop_
_entity_poly.entity_id
_entity_poly.type
_entity_poly.pdbx_seq_one_letter_code
_entity_poly.pdbx_strand_id
1 'polypeptide(L)'
;MFRPDPFRRLTLQRLSALSAAALLPWRAGTAFATAASALNALPRTALVIGNGKYRNAPLPNPANDAGAIGERLARLGFKVVTQLDAGRDAMQNAVADYGEQLARHKGVGLFYFAGHGLQLAWRNFLVPVDANLTRADDVLLQTLDLRQLFDRLGKAGNAMNVIILDACRDNPFGSELKTGKGLSQMDAPIGTLLAYATAPGNLASDGSGDNGLYTEHLLREIGTPEAKIEDVFKRVRLAVRRASSGQQVPWESTSLEDDFYFIPPPDLKKLSQEELDRQFAEEAAEWDKVQAANAIKPVEDYLRRYPSGRFSELALVRLDRLLAKEGEKKVKLVNAAENPFTQGTGVIDLNFRVGDHYVYRGVDLLTQVETRRHINRITEITEDRVIFNNGALVTDLLGNIRKLPNGGTFGPSQYYIAEYSVGKKWTTRYDAVLPNGNKDAFEIDFKVVGRESITVPAGTFDCFRIEGNGWILAKGVRQEIRYWVAPAKLNRHIALEVLATRGGRIGRSERQELESYTRAG
;
A
#
# COMPACT_ATOMS: atom_id res chain seq x y z
N MET A 1 -86.66 -7.19 -16.40
CA MET A 1 -87.79 -7.48 -15.49
C MET A 1 -87.19 -7.91 -14.16
N PHE A 2 -87.60 -7.22 -13.10
CA PHE A 2 -87.40 -7.41 -11.67
C PHE A 2 -86.81 -8.74 -11.14
N ARG A 3 -85.81 -8.57 -10.23
CA ARG A 3 -85.46 -9.27 -8.97
C ARG A 3 -86.62 -10.08 -8.30
N PRO A 4 -86.42 -10.96 -7.27
CA PRO A 4 -85.39 -10.89 -6.19
C PRO A 4 -84.87 -12.19 -5.50
N ASP A 5 -83.79 -11.99 -4.71
CA ASP A 5 -83.40 -12.59 -3.40
C ASP A 5 -84.57 -12.99 -2.47
N PRO A 6 -84.44 -13.82 -1.37
CA PRO A 6 -83.51 -13.55 -0.23
C PRO A 6 -83.11 -14.74 0.70
N PHE A 7 -82.20 -14.53 1.68
CA PHE A 7 -82.44 -14.74 3.13
C PHE A 7 -81.24 -14.37 4.05
N ARG A 8 -81.43 -13.26 4.82
CA ARG A 8 -81.14 -12.97 6.26
C ARG A 8 -79.80 -13.36 6.92
N ARG A 9 -79.24 -12.65 7.92
CA ARG A 9 -79.27 -11.30 8.56
C ARG A 9 -78.41 -11.47 9.84
N LEU A 10 -77.56 -10.50 10.21
CA LEU A 10 -77.61 -9.77 11.50
C LEU A 10 -76.38 -8.89 11.75
N THR A 11 -76.68 -7.71 12.28
CA THR A 11 -75.91 -6.50 12.57
C THR A 11 -75.46 -6.41 14.02
N LEU A 12 -74.44 -5.60 14.32
CA LEU A 12 -74.44 -4.64 15.45
C LEU A 12 -73.45 -3.48 15.25
N GLN A 13 -73.91 -2.30 15.64
CA GLN A 13 -73.35 -0.95 15.44
C GLN A 13 -72.44 -0.51 16.60
N ARG A 14 -71.62 0.55 16.39
CA ARG A 14 -71.52 1.82 17.20
C ARG A 14 -70.27 2.60 16.77
N LEU A 15 -70.42 3.78 16.15
CA LEU A 15 -70.42 5.15 16.70
C LEU A 15 -69.02 5.81 16.81
N SER A 16 -68.91 6.87 16.00
CA SER A 16 -68.05 8.05 16.01
C SER A 16 -67.59 8.62 17.37
N ALA A 17 -66.34 9.12 17.44
CA ALA A 17 -66.03 10.52 17.76
C ALA A 17 -64.52 10.86 17.71
N LEU A 18 -64.24 11.99 17.05
CA LEU A 18 -63.12 12.94 17.12
C LEU A 18 -62.09 12.81 18.26
N SER A 19 -60.81 12.99 17.92
CA SER A 19 -59.87 13.85 18.66
C SER A 19 -58.67 14.22 17.79
N ALA A 20 -58.49 15.53 17.58
CA ALA A 20 -57.29 16.12 17.04
C ALA A 20 -56.11 15.92 18.02
N ALA A 21 -54.95 15.51 17.51
CA ALA A 21 -53.70 15.60 18.26
C ALA A 21 -52.52 15.81 17.29
N ALA A 22 -52.00 17.05 17.34
CA ALA A 22 -50.61 17.46 17.12
C ALA A 22 -49.90 17.07 15.80
N LEU A 23 -49.83 18.05 14.89
CA LEU A 23 -48.68 18.27 14.02
C LEU A 23 -47.43 18.46 14.90
N LEU A 24 -46.59 17.43 15.01
CA LEU A 24 -45.22 17.59 15.47
C LEU A 24 -44.31 17.61 14.23
N PRO A 25 -43.43 18.62 14.08
CA PRO A 25 -42.48 18.64 12.99
C PRO A 25 -41.53 17.44 13.15
N TRP A 26 -41.38 16.69 12.07
CA TRP A 26 -40.35 15.66 11.95
C TRP A 26 -39.00 16.34 12.14
N ARG A 27 -38.47 16.31 13.37
CA ARG A 27 -37.09 16.68 13.62
C ARG A 27 -36.23 15.64 12.94
N ALA A 28 -35.71 15.99 11.76
CA ALA A 28 -34.54 15.37 11.17
C ALA A 28 -33.35 15.65 12.10
N GLY A 29 -33.26 14.87 13.18
CA GLY A 29 -32.09 14.77 14.03
C GLY A 29 -31.43 13.43 13.77
N THR A 30 -30.88 13.23 12.56
CA THR A 30 -29.86 12.21 12.39
C THR A 30 -28.64 12.70 13.14
N ALA A 31 -28.40 12.10 14.31
CA ALA A 31 -27.15 12.20 15.02
C ALA A 31 -26.03 11.86 14.04
N PHE A 32 -25.20 12.86 13.71
CA PHE A 32 -23.91 12.63 13.09
C PHE A 32 -23.05 11.95 14.15
N ALA A 33 -23.10 10.61 14.19
CA ALA A 33 -22.09 9.85 14.89
C ALA A 33 -20.76 10.13 14.20
N THR A 34 -19.84 10.76 14.94
CA THR A 34 -18.45 10.93 14.56
C THR A 34 -17.86 9.54 14.34
N ALA A 35 -17.61 9.19 13.08
CA ALA A 35 -16.93 7.95 12.75
C ALA A 35 -15.45 8.13 13.07
N ALA A 36 -15.09 8.01 14.35
CA ALA A 36 -13.75 7.54 14.67
C ALA A 36 -13.51 6.28 13.83
N SER A 37 -12.34 6.14 13.21
CA SER A 37 -12.00 4.92 12.45
C SER A 37 -12.34 3.75 13.35
N ALA A 38 -13.17 2.84 12.87
CA ALA A 38 -13.69 1.75 13.68
C ALA A 38 -12.53 1.01 14.38
N LEU A 39 -11.37 0.92 13.72
CA LEU A 39 -10.15 0.34 14.25
C LEU A 39 -9.59 1.06 15.49
N ASN A 40 -9.63 2.39 15.52
CA ASN A 40 -9.03 3.19 16.58
C ASN A 40 -9.73 3.08 17.93
N ALA A 41 -11.01 2.70 17.92
CA ALA A 41 -11.83 2.44 19.11
C ALA A 41 -11.70 1.01 19.65
N LEU A 42 -11.06 0.10 18.90
CA LEU A 42 -10.91 -1.30 19.31
C LEU A 42 -9.81 -1.49 20.36
N PRO A 43 -9.88 -2.58 21.17
CA PRO A 43 -8.79 -2.97 22.04
C PRO A 43 -7.48 -3.13 21.27
N ARG A 44 -6.37 -2.71 21.90
CA ARG A 44 -5.02 -2.75 21.31
C ARG A 44 -4.14 -3.66 22.14
N THR A 45 -3.61 -4.72 21.56
CA THR A 45 -2.73 -5.69 22.25
C THR A 45 -1.40 -5.79 21.51
N ALA A 46 -0.29 -5.72 22.25
CA ALA A 46 1.04 -5.85 21.66
C ALA A 46 1.87 -6.98 22.32
N LEU A 47 2.60 -7.72 21.50
CA LEU A 47 3.69 -8.59 21.94
C LEU A 47 5.00 -8.03 21.36
N VAL A 48 5.96 -7.74 22.24
CA VAL A 48 7.24 -7.13 21.90
C VAL A 48 8.35 -8.05 22.39
N ILE A 49 9.22 -8.50 21.49
CA ILE A 49 10.31 -9.42 21.80
C ILE A 49 11.64 -8.79 21.37
N GLY A 50 12.62 -8.77 22.27
CA GLY A 50 13.97 -8.28 22.00
C GLY A 50 15.01 -9.28 22.47
N ASN A 51 15.69 -9.93 21.54
CA ASN A 51 16.70 -10.95 21.83
C ASN A 51 18.07 -10.45 21.38
N GLY A 52 18.98 -10.20 22.34
CA GLY A 52 20.34 -9.72 22.08
C GLY A 52 21.44 -10.59 22.68
N LYS A 53 21.19 -11.26 23.82
CA LYS A 53 22.22 -12.05 24.55
C LYS A 53 22.43 -13.47 24.00
N TYR A 54 22.66 -13.59 22.70
CA TYR A 54 23.03 -14.87 22.10
C TYR A 54 24.42 -15.32 22.54
N ARG A 55 24.59 -16.63 22.74
CA ARG A 55 25.89 -17.20 23.14
C ARG A 55 27.02 -16.96 22.14
N ASN A 56 26.72 -17.10 20.84
CA ASN A 56 27.75 -17.11 19.78
C ASN A 56 27.77 -15.81 18.95
N ALA A 57 26.69 -15.03 18.97
CA ALA A 57 26.51 -13.87 18.10
C ALA A 57 25.69 -12.78 18.80
N PRO A 58 26.19 -12.19 19.89
CA PRO A 58 25.43 -11.20 20.65
C PRO A 58 25.11 -9.97 19.81
N LEU A 59 23.95 -9.37 20.06
CA LEU A 59 23.51 -8.11 19.48
C LEU A 59 23.30 -7.09 20.62
N PRO A 60 23.82 -5.85 20.49
CA PRO A 60 23.79 -4.87 21.57
C PRO A 60 22.41 -4.25 21.79
N ASN A 61 21.64 -4.00 20.73
CA ASN A 61 20.45 -3.14 20.76
C ASN A 61 19.08 -3.83 20.94
N PRO A 62 18.85 -5.10 20.55
CA PRO A 62 17.49 -5.64 20.53
C PRO A 62 16.70 -5.54 21.83
N ALA A 63 17.36 -5.69 22.99
CA ALA A 63 16.70 -5.55 24.27
C ALA A 63 16.29 -4.09 24.58
N ASN A 64 17.15 -3.13 24.20
CA ASN A 64 16.86 -1.70 24.32
C ASN A 64 15.72 -1.30 23.37
N ASP A 65 15.81 -1.73 22.11
CA ASP A 65 14.79 -1.48 21.07
C ASP A 65 13.41 -1.97 21.52
N ALA A 66 13.33 -3.23 21.96
CA ALA A 66 12.11 -3.83 22.48
C ALA A 66 11.58 -3.13 23.74
N GLY A 67 12.46 -2.74 24.65
CA GLY A 67 12.08 -1.96 25.83
C GLY A 67 11.43 -0.63 25.44
N ALA A 68 12.11 0.15 24.59
CA ALA A 68 11.65 1.47 24.14
C ALA A 68 10.34 1.39 23.35
N ILE A 69 10.21 0.42 22.44
CA ILE A 69 8.98 0.17 21.68
C ILE A 69 7.84 -0.24 22.61
N GLY A 70 8.10 -1.16 23.54
CA GLY A 70 7.10 -1.62 24.51
C GLY A 70 6.55 -0.46 25.35
N GLU A 71 7.42 0.38 25.91
CA GLU A 71 6.99 1.56 26.67
C GLU A 71 6.22 2.57 25.81
N ARG A 72 6.67 2.83 24.57
CA ARG A 72 6.00 3.77 23.68
C ARG A 72 4.61 3.27 23.30
N LEU A 73 4.46 1.98 23.00
CA LEU A 73 3.16 1.38 22.69
C LEU A 73 2.22 1.40 23.89
N ALA A 74 2.73 1.15 25.10
CA ALA A 74 1.94 1.25 26.33
C ALA A 74 1.38 2.68 26.52
N ARG A 75 2.22 3.71 26.32
CA ARG A 75 1.80 5.12 26.33
C ARG A 75 0.76 5.45 25.24
N LEU A 76 0.76 4.70 24.13
CA LEU A 76 -0.20 4.81 23.02
C LEU A 76 -1.45 3.93 23.22
N GLY A 77 -1.67 3.38 24.42
CA GLY A 77 -2.88 2.66 24.80
C GLY A 77 -2.89 1.18 24.43
N PHE A 78 -1.76 0.59 24.05
CA PHE A 78 -1.66 -0.86 23.90
C PHE A 78 -1.51 -1.55 25.26
N LYS A 79 -2.17 -2.70 25.42
CA LYS A 79 -1.81 -3.68 26.44
C LYS A 79 -0.59 -4.46 25.95
N VAL A 80 0.57 -4.18 26.51
CA VAL A 80 1.86 -4.70 26.03
C VAL A 80 2.36 -5.86 26.90
N VAL A 81 2.82 -6.93 26.25
CA VAL A 81 3.68 -7.96 26.84
C VAL A 81 5.06 -7.84 26.21
N THR A 82 6.09 -7.63 27.03
CA THR A 82 7.48 -7.55 26.57
C THR A 82 8.27 -8.78 27.04
N GLN A 83 9.02 -9.39 26.13
CA GLN A 83 9.95 -10.49 26.41
C GLN A 83 11.35 -10.09 25.98
N LEU A 84 12.32 -10.14 26.89
CA LEU A 84 13.71 -9.78 26.64
C LEU A 84 14.61 -10.99 26.81
N ASP A 85 15.53 -11.20 25.86
CA ASP A 85 16.47 -12.31 25.84
C ASP A 85 15.78 -13.66 26.11
N ALA A 86 14.69 -13.90 25.39
CA ALA A 86 13.83 -15.05 25.60
C ALA A 86 14.38 -16.30 24.91
N GLY A 87 14.38 -17.40 25.67
CA GLY A 87 14.58 -18.74 25.12
C GLY A 87 13.37 -19.24 24.34
N ARG A 88 13.53 -20.38 23.66
CA ARG A 88 12.53 -20.89 22.71
C ARG A 88 11.15 -21.08 23.32
N ASP A 89 11.07 -21.73 24.48
CA ASP A 89 9.80 -22.06 25.12
C ASP A 89 9.07 -20.80 25.61
N ALA A 90 9.81 -19.81 26.11
CA ALA A 90 9.26 -18.52 26.51
C ALA A 90 8.67 -17.77 25.31
N MET A 91 9.38 -17.74 24.17
CA MET A 91 8.87 -17.16 22.94
C MET A 91 7.61 -17.89 22.43
N GLN A 92 7.61 -19.22 22.44
CA GLN A 92 6.49 -20.02 21.96
C GLN A 92 5.24 -19.81 22.83
N ASN A 93 5.40 -19.78 24.15
CA ASN A 93 4.31 -19.49 25.09
C ASN A 93 3.80 -18.06 24.92
N ALA A 94 4.68 -17.07 24.81
CA ALA A 94 4.28 -15.68 24.61
C ALA A 94 3.48 -15.48 23.32
N VAL A 95 3.87 -16.14 22.22
CA VAL A 95 3.13 -16.10 20.94
C VAL A 95 1.79 -16.83 21.05
N ALA A 96 1.73 -17.93 21.83
CA ALA A 96 0.49 -18.63 22.09
C ALA A 96 -0.50 -17.76 22.87
N ASP A 97 -0.07 -17.22 24.00
CA ASP A 97 -0.85 -16.35 24.88
C ASP A 97 -1.30 -15.09 24.14
N TYR A 98 -0.43 -14.52 23.31
CA TYR A 98 -0.77 -13.37 22.47
C TYR A 98 -1.91 -13.71 21.50
N GLY A 99 -1.83 -14.84 20.81
CA GLY A 99 -2.90 -15.31 19.93
C GLY A 99 -4.23 -15.55 20.67
N GLU A 100 -4.19 -16.08 21.89
CA GLU A 100 -5.38 -16.28 22.71
C GLU A 100 -6.01 -14.96 23.19
N GLN A 101 -5.18 -14.01 23.61
CA GLN A 101 -5.64 -12.67 24.00
C GLN A 101 -6.32 -11.97 22.84
N LEU A 102 -5.72 -12.04 21.65
CA LEU A 102 -6.30 -11.52 20.43
C LEU A 102 -7.62 -12.21 20.08
N ALA A 103 -7.68 -13.54 20.14
CA ALA A 103 -8.92 -14.28 19.86
C ALA A 103 -10.05 -13.93 20.84
N ARG A 104 -9.72 -13.65 22.12
CA ARG A 104 -10.68 -13.29 23.16
C ARG A 104 -11.17 -11.85 23.05
N HIS A 105 -10.26 -10.90 22.87
CA HIS A 105 -10.59 -9.47 22.94
C HIS A 105 -10.91 -8.87 21.57
N LYS A 106 -10.39 -9.46 20.50
CA LYS A 106 -10.38 -8.92 19.13
C LYS A 106 -9.77 -7.50 19.11
N GLY A 107 -9.68 -6.90 17.93
CA GLY A 107 -9.21 -5.52 17.77
C GLY A 107 -7.93 -5.41 16.96
N VAL A 108 -6.97 -4.64 17.48
CA VAL A 108 -5.69 -4.35 16.83
C VAL A 108 -4.57 -5.11 17.55
N GLY A 109 -3.93 -6.04 16.83
CA GLY A 109 -2.74 -6.73 17.30
C GLY A 109 -1.47 -6.09 16.75
N LEU A 110 -0.47 -5.84 17.60
CA LEU A 110 0.89 -5.50 17.16
C LEU A 110 1.92 -6.53 17.65
N PHE A 111 2.71 -7.08 16.74
CA PHE A 111 3.87 -7.90 17.05
C PHE A 111 5.14 -7.17 16.65
N TYR A 112 6.09 -7.04 17.57
CA TYR A 112 7.41 -6.47 17.32
C TYR A 112 8.49 -7.48 17.70
N PHE A 113 9.46 -7.70 16.83
CA PHE A 113 10.65 -8.52 17.11
C PHE A 113 11.92 -7.78 16.71
N ALA A 114 12.87 -7.71 17.64
CA ALA A 114 14.26 -7.36 17.38
C ALA A 114 15.20 -8.51 17.76
N GLY A 115 16.17 -8.84 16.91
CA GLY A 115 17.12 -9.94 17.15
C GLY A 115 17.60 -10.64 15.87
N HIS A 116 18.15 -11.84 15.98
CA HIS A 116 18.53 -12.64 14.81
C HIS A 116 17.31 -13.26 14.15
N GLY A 117 17.25 -13.14 12.82
CA GLY A 117 16.26 -13.80 11.98
C GLY A 117 16.93 -14.60 10.87
N LEU A 118 16.41 -15.79 10.58
CA LEU A 118 16.96 -16.69 9.56
C LEU A 118 15.92 -17.06 8.52
N GLN A 119 16.37 -17.33 7.29
CA GLN A 119 15.57 -17.89 6.23
C GLN A 119 16.01 -19.31 5.89
N LEU A 120 15.07 -20.25 5.90
CA LEU A 120 15.26 -21.60 5.37
C LEU A 120 14.07 -21.99 4.49
N ALA A 121 14.33 -22.40 3.24
CA ALA A 121 13.31 -22.77 2.26
C ALA A 121 12.16 -21.74 2.15
N TRP A 122 12.55 -20.46 2.00
CA TRP A 122 11.65 -19.30 1.89
C TRP A 122 10.76 -19.00 3.12
N ARG A 123 10.96 -19.72 4.23
CA ARG A 123 10.31 -19.47 5.52
C ARG A 123 11.21 -18.65 6.43
N ASN A 124 10.58 -17.81 7.24
CA ASN A 124 11.23 -16.92 8.18
C ASN A 124 11.17 -17.48 9.60
N PHE A 125 12.32 -17.49 10.27
CA PHE A 125 12.47 -18.02 11.62
C PHE A 125 13.08 -16.96 12.53
N LEU A 126 12.48 -16.77 13.70
CA LEU A 126 12.99 -15.90 14.76
C LEU A 126 13.85 -16.72 15.71
N VAL A 127 15.06 -16.26 16.00
CA VAL A 127 16.06 -17.03 16.75
C VAL A 127 15.98 -16.71 18.25
N PRO A 128 15.75 -17.72 19.11
CA PRO A 128 15.86 -17.59 20.57
C PRO A 128 17.31 -17.42 21.05
N VAL A 129 17.51 -16.83 22.23
CA VAL A 129 18.89 -16.63 22.76
C VAL A 129 19.60 -17.92 23.16
N ASP A 130 18.84 -18.98 23.44
CA ASP A 130 19.31 -20.32 23.81
C ASP A 130 19.52 -21.25 22.59
N ALA A 131 19.28 -20.77 21.37
CA ALA A 131 19.45 -21.56 20.17
C ALA A 131 20.93 -21.88 19.91
N ASN A 132 21.20 -23.16 19.61
CA ASN A 132 22.51 -23.64 19.17
C ASN A 132 22.38 -24.27 17.78
N LEU A 133 22.56 -23.43 16.76
CA LEU A 133 22.33 -23.78 15.37
C LEU A 133 23.65 -24.23 14.73
N THR A 134 23.79 -25.53 14.51
CA THR A 134 24.99 -26.13 13.89
C THR A 134 24.68 -26.77 12.54
N ARG A 135 23.43 -27.20 12.31
CA ARG A 135 22.96 -27.86 11.09
C ARG A 135 21.57 -27.34 10.71
N ALA A 136 21.15 -27.54 9.46
CA ALA A 136 19.89 -26.99 8.95
C ALA A 136 18.65 -27.45 9.73
N ASP A 137 18.65 -28.71 10.21
CA ASP A 137 17.56 -29.26 11.02
C ASP A 137 17.41 -28.56 12.37
N ASP A 138 18.51 -28.02 12.92
CA ASP A 138 18.47 -27.27 14.18
C ASP A 138 17.62 -26.01 14.04
N VAL A 139 17.56 -25.39 12.86
CA VAL A 139 16.70 -24.24 12.59
C VAL A 139 15.24 -24.63 12.83
N LEU A 140 14.78 -25.75 12.28
CA LEU A 140 13.39 -26.19 12.42
C LEU A 140 13.03 -26.57 13.86
N LEU A 141 14.00 -27.13 14.61
CA LEU A 141 13.78 -27.64 15.95
C LEU A 141 13.91 -26.55 17.03
N GLN A 142 14.87 -25.63 16.88
CA GLN A 142 15.29 -24.73 17.94
C GLN A 142 14.85 -23.27 17.74
N THR A 143 14.20 -22.93 16.62
CA THR A 143 13.72 -21.57 16.35
C THR A 143 12.20 -21.48 16.26
N LEU A 144 11.67 -20.25 16.19
CA LEU A 144 10.24 -20.01 16.00
C LEU A 144 9.94 -19.68 14.53
N ASP A 145 9.15 -20.52 13.86
CA ASP A 145 8.61 -20.22 12.52
C ASP A 145 7.57 -19.11 12.59
N LEU A 146 7.80 -18.01 11.87
CA LEU A 146 6.89 -16.87 11.82
C LEU A 146 5.48 -17.24 11.31
N ARG A 147 5.33 -18.32 10.53
CA ARG A 147 4.01 -18.81 10.11
C ARG A 147 3.15 -19.25 11.30
N GLN A 148 3.75 -19.71 12.39
CA GLN A 148 2.99 -20.04 13.60
C GLN A 148 2.30 -18.80 14.20
N LEU A 149 2.93 -17.63 14.09
CA LEU A 149 2.30 -16.36 14.45
C LEU A 149 1.14 -16.08 13.48
N PHE A 150 1.37 -16.17 12.16
CA PHE A 150 0.35 -15.87 11.16
C PHE A 150 -0.89 -16.76 11.28
N ASP A 151 -0.71 -18.06 11.50
CA ASP A 151 -1.81 -19.01 11.72
C ASP A 151 -2.65 -18.63 12.95
N ARG A 152 -2.00 -18.15 14.00
CA ARG A 152 -2.68 -17.66 15.22
C ARG A 152 -3.42 -16.36 14.96
N LEU A 153 -2.82 -15.41 14.23
CA LEU A 153 -3.47 -14.16 13.85
C LEU A 153 -4.70 -14.41 12.96
N GLY A 154 -4.58 -15.31 12.00
CA GLY A 154 -5.68 -15.73 11.13
C GLY A 154 -6.83 -16.37 11.91
N LYS A 155 -6.52 -17.29 12.84
CA LYS A 155 -7.52 -17.91 13.73
C LYS A 155 -8.13 -16.90 14.72
N ALA A 156 -7.34 -15.94 15.18
CA ALA A 156 -7.81 -14.90 16.08
C ALA A 156 -8.83 -13.98 15.41
N GLY A 157 -8.83 -13.84 14.08
CA GLY A 157 -9.83 -13.06 13.35
C GLY A 157 -9.93 -11.61 13.84
N ASN A 158 -8.79 -11.00 14.14
CA ASN A 158 -8.70 -9.59 14.52
C ASN A 158 -9.08 -8.68 13.36
N ALA A 159 -9.48 -7.45 13.68
CA ALA A 159 -9.76 -6.44 12.68
C ALA A 159 -8.49 -5.99 11.96
N MET A 160 -7.36 -5.91 12.68
CA MET A 160 -6.08 -5.51 12.13
C MET A 160 -4.90 -6.16 12.87
N ASN A 161 -3.85 -6.49 12.11
CA ASN A 161 -2.58 -6.92 12.66
C ASN A 161 -1.43 -6.05 12.10
N VAL A 162 -0.46 -5.71 12.95
CA VAL A 162 0.77 -5.01 12.58
C VAL A 162 1.94 -5.87 13.02
N ILE A 163 2.84 -6.21 12.11
CA ILE A 163 3.99 -7.07 12.37
C ILE A 163 5.23 -6.31 11.96
N ILE A 164 6.13 -6.07 12.91
CA ILE A 164 7.34 -5.28 12.72
C ILE A 164 8.54 -6.17 13.04
N LEU A 165 9.41 -6.35 12.06
CA LEU A 165 10.58 -7.21 12.17
C LEU A 165 11.86 -6.38 12.01
N ASP A 166 12.47 -6.03 13.13
CA ASP A 166 13.79 -5.39 13.24
C ASP A 166 14.88 -6.45 13.48
N ALA A 167 14.95 -7.40 12.55
CA ALA A 167 15.87 -8.52 12.68
C ALA A 167 17.17 -8.29 11.89
N CYS A 168 18.32 -8.55 12.53
CA CYS A 168 19.61 -8.68 11.88
C CYS A 168 19.64 -9.95 11.03
N ARG A 169 20.28 -9.85 9.87
CA ARG A 169 20.02 -10.71 8.69
C ARG A 169 21.26 -11.39 8.13
N ASP A 170 22.40 -11.25 8.79
CA ASP A 170 23.53 -12.14 8.56
C ASP A 170 23.22 -13.49 9.20
N ASN A 171 23.71 -14.58 8.62
CA ASN A 171 23.70 -15.88 9.28
C ASN A 171 24.99 -16.00 10.10
N PRO A 172 25.02 -15.64 11.39
CA PRO A 172 26.22 -15.77 12.19
C PRO A 172 26.48 -17.22 12.62
N PHE A 173 25.60 -18.17 12.29
CA PHE A 173 25.61 -19.54 12.80
C PHE A 173 26.28 -20.55 11.83
N GLY A 174 26.98 -20.06 10.80
CA GLY A 174 27.92 -20.85 9.99
C GLY A 174 27.55 -20.98 8.51
N SER A 175 28.58 -21.03 7.65
CA SER A 175 28.45 -21.09 6.18
C SER A 175 27.96 -22.44 5.64
N GLU A 176 27.97 -23.50 6.46
CA GLU A 176 27.44 -24.82 6.08
C GLU A 176 25.90 -24.87 6.10
N LEU A 177 25.27 -23.97 6.86
CA LEU A 177 23.85 -23.71 6.77
C LEU A 177 23.57 -22.99 5.44
N LYS A 178 23.03 -23.71 4.45
CA LYS A 178 22.52 -23.13 3.20
C LYS A 178 21.22 -22.32 3.43
N THR A 179 21.26 -21.39 4.38
CA THR A 179 20.18 -20.43 4.65
C THR A 179 20.36 -19.21 3.74
N GLY A 180 19.25 -18.62 3.29
CA GLY A 180 19.30 -17.36 2.53
C GLY A 180 19.89 -16.23 3.37
N LYS A 181 20.46 -15.20 2.71
CA LYS A 181 20.80 -13.95 3.40
C LYS A 181 19.51 -13.21 3.73
N GLY A 182 19.32 -12.87 4.99
CA GLY A 182 18.15 -12.18 5.51
C GLY A 182 16.81 -12.92 5.48
N LEU A 183 15.73 -12.20 5.78
CA LEU A 183 14.38 -12.75 5.76
C LEU A 183 13.82 -12.78 4.33
N SER A 184 13.12 -13.87 4.03
CA SER A 184 12.34 -14.04 2.81
C SER A 184 11.16 -13.07 2.78
N GLN A 185 10.85 -12.54 1.60
CA GLN A 185 9.58 -11.85 1.41
C GLN A 185 8.43 -12.86 1.57
N MET A 186 7.39 -12.47 2.29
CA MET A 186 6.18 -13.29 2.42
C MET A 186 4.93 -12.40 2.45
N ASP A 187 3.84 -12.91 1.92
CA ASP A 187 2.55 -12.24 1.97
C ASP A 187 1.89 -12.53 3.33
N ALA A 188 1.46 -11.47 4.02
CA ALA A 188 0.78 -11.59 5.30
C ALA A 188 -0.72 -11.86 5.11
N PRO A 189 -1.42 -12.43 6.11
CA PRO A 189 -2.88 -12.58 6.06
C PRO A 189 -3.60 -11.25 5.81
N ILE A 190 -4.81 -11.30 5.24
CA ILE A 190 -5.66 -10.12 5.01
C ILE A 190 -5.83 -9.33 6.33
N GLY A 191 -5.83 -8.00 6.25
CA GLY A 191 -5.90 -7.12 7.41
C GLY A 191 -4.58 -7.01 8.17
N THR A 192 -3.46 -7.38 7.54
CA THR A 192 -2.12 -7.29 8.14
C THR A 192 -1.23 -6.29 7.42
N LEU A 193 -0.53 -5.47 8.19
CA LEU A 193 0.65 -4.72 7.76
C LEU A 193 1.90 -5.43 8.28
N LEU A 194 2.79 -5.82 7.37
CA LEU A 194 4.07 -6.44 7.65
C LEU A 194 5.20 -5.46 7.28
N ALA A 195 5.95 -5.01 8.26
CA ALA A 195 7.07 -4.09 8.12
C ALA A 195 8.38 -4.77 8.49
N TYR A 196 9.41 -4.50 7.68
CA TYR A 196 10.77 -4.97 7.86
C TYR A 196 11.70 -3.77 7.99
N ALA A 197 12.67 -3.84 8.91
CA ALA A 197 13.68 -2.80 9.09
C ALA A 197 14.57 -2.56 7.85
N THR A 198 14.63 -3.51 6.93
CA THR A 198 15.39 -3.42 5.68
C THR A 198 14.78 -4.30 4.59
N ALA A 199 15.10 -4.01 3.34
CA ALA A 199 14.68 -4.73 2.14
C ALA A 199 15.03 -6.22 2.22
N PRO A 200 14.18 -7.13 1.70
CA PRO A 200 14.51 -8.56 1.58
C PRO A 200 15.92 -8.78 1.01
N GLY A 201 16.68 -9.69 1.62
CA GLY A 201 18.06 -9.99 1.22
C GLY A 201 19.17 -9.07 1.77
N ASN A 202 18.83 -8.02 2.53
CA ASN A 202 19.79 -6.99 2.98
C ASN A 202 19.86 -6.87 4.51
N LEU A 203 20.87 -6.14 5.02
CA LEU A 203 21.12 -5.97 6.46
C LEU A 203 20.49 -4.68 7.01
N ALA A 204 20.17 -4.70 8.29
CA ALA A 204 19.76 -3.53 9.06
C ALA A 204 20.98 -3.05 9.87
N SER A 205 21.10 -1.73 10.04
CA SER A 205 22.16 -1.09 10.81
C SER A 205 21.78 -1.03 12.29
N ASP A 206 22.73 -1.37 13.16
CA ASP A 206 22.64 -1.19 14.60
C ASP A 206 22.58 0.29 15.01
N GLY A 207 22.77 1.25 14.08
CA GLY A 207 22.74 2.67 14.40
C GLY A 207 23.94 3.12 15.24
N SER A 208 23.91 4.38 15.70
CA SER A 208 24.99 4.99 16.50
C SER A 208 24.53 5.47 17.88
N GLY A 209 23.27 5.23 18.24
CA GLY A 209 22.65 5.64 19.50
C GLY A 209 22.27 4.44 20.38
N ASP A 210 21.34 4.66 21.30
CA ASP A 210 20.87 3.63 22.25
C ASP A 210 19.99 2.54 21.60
N ASN A 211 19.51 2.79 20.38
CA ASN A 211 18.61 1.93 19.61
C ASN A 211 19.14 1.71 18.19
N GLY A 212 18.68 0.64 17.54
CA GLY A 212 18.88 0.39 16.11
C GLY A 212 18.35 1.53 15.23
N LEU A 213 18.96 1.76 14.07
CA LEU A 213 18.61 2.89 13.19
C LEU A 213 17.12 2.89 12.80
N TYR A 214 16.56 1.70 12.55
CA TYR A 214 15.14 1.57 12.23
C TYR A 214 14.26 1.92 13.43
N THR A 215 14.55 1.35 14.59
CA THR A 215 13.79 1.56 15.83
C THR A 215 13.83 3.01 16.30
N GLU A 216 14.98 3.68 16.19
CA GLU A 216 15.11 5.12 16.49
C GLU A 216 14.09 5.95 15.69
N HIS A 217 14.06 5.75 14.37
CA HIS A 217 13.12 6.47 13.50
C HIS A 217 11.67 6.02 13.71
N LEU A 218 11.42 4.73 13.94
CA LEU A 218 10.08 4.21 14.23
C LEU A 218 9.49 4.84 15.50
N LEU A 219 10.26 4.88 16.60
CA LEU A 219 9.85 5.49 17.87
C LEU A 219 9.45 6.95 17.71
N ARG A 220 10.14 7.70 16.85
CA ARG A 220 9.78 9.07 16.52
C ARG A 220 8.43 9.11 15.81
N GLU A 221 8.30 8.39 14.71
CA GLU A 221 7.15 8.53 13.81
C GLU A 221 5.86 7.95 14.39
N ILE A 222 5.89 6.88 15.21
CA ILE A 222 4.67 6.28 15.79
C ILE A 222 3.95 7.15 16.81
N GLY A 223 4.54 8.25 17.29
CA GLY A 223 3.76 9.25 18.02
C GLY A 223 3.73 10.60 17.36
N THR A 224 3.82 10.63 16.03
CA THR A 224 3.30 11.73 15.25
C THR A 224 1.76 11.71 15.36
N PRO A 225 1.13 12.78 15.87
CA PRO A 225 -0.33 12.87 15.91
C PRO A 225 -0.93 12.83 14.52
N GLU A 226 -2.12 12.24 14.41
CA GLU A 226 -2.96 12.26 13.20
C GLU A 226 -2.32 11.62 11.96
N ALA A 227 -1.19 10.94 12.11
CA ALA A 227 -0.52 10.22 11.04
C ALA A 227 -1.17 8.84 10.84
N LYS A 228 -1.60 8.56 9.61
CA LYS A 228 -1.99 7.22 9.19
C LYS A 228 -0.79 6.28 9.32
N ILE A 229 -1.04 5.01 9.62
CA ILE A 229 0.02 4.02 9.78
C ILE A 229 0.91 3.91 8.54
N GLU A 230 0.35 4.00 7.33
CA GLU A 230 1.12 4.02 6.08
C GLU A 230 2.07 5.22 6.01
N ASP A 231 1.61 6.39 6.45
CA ASP A 231 2.42 7.61 6.48
C ASP A 231 3.57 7.50 7.47
N VAL A 232 3.32 6.89 8.64
CA VAL A 232 4.35 6.58 9.64
C VAL A 232 5.45 5.73 8.99
N PHE A 233 5.12 4.58 8.39
CA PHE A 233 6.13 3.69 7.82
C PHE A 233 6.83 4.27 6.58
N LYS A 234 6.14 5.07 5.76
CA LYS A 234 6.76 5.79 4.64
C LYS A 234 7.77 6.84 5.12
N ARG A 235 7.46 7.57 6.20
CA ARG A 235 8.42 8.51 6.81
C ARG A 235 9.62 7.79 7.43
N VAL A 236 9.39 6.65 8.11
CA VAL A 236 10.48 5.80 8.62
C VAL A 236 11.37 5.33 7.47
N ARG A 237 10.79 4.82 6.37
CA ARG A 237 11.53 4.41 5.17
C ARG A 237 12.41 5.53 4.64
N LEU A 238 11.85 6.74 4.49
CA LEU A 238 12.60 7.90 4.03
C LEU A 238 13.73 8.23 5.00
N ALA A 239 13.46 8.36 6.29
CA ALA A 239 14.45 8.73 7.29
C ALA A 239 15.63 7.74 7.36
N VAL A 240 15.33 6.43 7.45
CA VAL A 240 16.34 5.36 7.50
C VAL A 240 17.18 5.33 6.22
N ARG A 241 16.56 5.47 5.04
CA ARG A 241 17.31 5.53 3.78
C ARG A 241 18.29 6.70 3.76
N ARG A 242 17.84 7.88 4.20
CA ARG A 242 18.68 9.08 4.21
C ARG A 242 19.82 8.96 5.22
N ALA A 243 19.53 8.51 6.43
CA ALA A 243 20.55 8.31 7.47
C ALA A 243 21.58 7.24 7.08
N SER A 244 21.18 6.22 6.32
CA SER A 244 22.06 5.14 5.85
C SER A 244 22.68 5.37 4.47
N SER A 245 22.44 6.52 3.82
CA SER A 245 22.87 6.77 2.44
C SER A 245 22.49 5.65 1.46
N GLY A 246 21.24 5.16 1.59
CA GLY A 246 20.70 4.09 0.75
C GLY A 246 21.17 2.68 1.10
N GLN A 247 22.00 2.50 2.13
CA GLN A 247 22.47 1.17 2.59
C GLN A 247 21.42 0.39 3.40
N GLN A 248 20.39 1.06 3.88
CA GLN A 248 19.23 0.42 4.52
C GLN A 248 17.95 1.06 4.01
N VAL A 249 17.05 0.25 3.46
CA VAL A 249 15.75 0.71 2.95
C VAL A 249 14.66 -0.15 3.56
N PRO A 250 13.92 0.35 4.57
CA PRO A 250 12.80 -0.38 5.16
C PRO A 250 11.76 -0.80 4.13
N TRP A 251 11.15 -1.95 4.36
CA TRP A 251 10.18 -2.55 3.45
C TRP A 251 8.85 -2.79 4.14
N GLU A 252 7.73 -2.57 3.45
CA GLU A 252 6.40 -2.86 3.98
C GLU A 252 5.55 -3.62 2.95
N SER A 253 4.61 -4.41 3.46
CA SER A 253 3.51 -4.99 2.71
C SER A 253 2.25 -4.79 3.52
N THR A 254 1.20 -4.27 2.89
CA THR A 254 -0.06 -3.94 3.58
C THR A 254 -1.26 -4.47 2.80
N SER A 255 -2.18 -5.05 3.55
CA SER A 255 -3.51 -5.47 3.09
C SER A 255 -4.62 -4.78 3.89
N LEU A 256 -4.30 -3.68 4.57
CA LEU A 256 -5.25 -2.93 5.39
C LEU A 256 -6.40 -2.35 4.54
N GLU A 257 -7.59 -2.30 5.13
CA GLU A 257 -8.79 -1.79 4.48
C GLU A 257 -9.30 -0.49 5.10
N ASP A 258 -9.06 -0.31 6.39
CA ASP A 258 -9.43 0.88 7.14
C ASP A 258 -8.18 1.63 7.63
N ASP A 259 -8.33 2.94 7.81
CA ASP A 259 -7.27 3.79 8.34
C ASP A 259 -7.00 3.46 9.82
N PHE A 260 -5.73 3.36 10.21
CA PHE A 260 -5.32 3.28 11.61
C PHE A 260 -4.34 4.39 11.96
N TYR A 261 -4.55 4.97 13.15
CA TYR A 261 -3.69 6.00 13.71
C TYR A 261 -3.16 5.53 15.07
N PHE A 262 -1.86 5.67 15.34
CA PHE A 262 -1.37 5.45 16.70
C PHE A 262 -1.96 6.50 17.67
N ILE A 263 -2.03 7.75 17.20
CA ILE A 263 -2.67 8.89 17.87
C ILE A 263 -3.70 9.48 16.89
N PRO A 264 -5.00 9.14 17.01
CA PRO A 264 -6.02 9.64 16.09
C PRO A 264 -6.30 11.14 16.28
N PRO A 265 -6.80 11.84 15.25
CA PRO A 265 -7.29 13.20 15.41
C PRO A 265 -8.51 13.23 16.35
N PRO A 266 -8.77 14.36 17.04
CA PRO A 266 -9.92 14.49 17.95
C PRO A 266 -11.25 14.19 17.27
N ASP A 267 -11.41 14.62 16.01
CA ASP A 267 -12.59 14.40 15.20
C ASP A 267 -12.21 13.82 13.84
N LEU A 268 -12.54 12.54 13.63
CA LEU A 268 -12.48 11.91 12.31
C LEU A 268 -13.73 12.32 11.51
N LYS A 269 -13.63 13.49 10.86
CA LYS A 269 -14.66 13.99 9.95
C LYS A 269 -14.27 13.70 8.51
N LYS A 270 -15.25 13.26 7.70
CA LYS A 270 -15.09 13.24 6.25
C LYS A 270 -15.00 14.69 5.77
N LEU A 271 -13.93 15.02 5.04
CA LEU A 271 -13.75 16.35 4.47
C LEU A 271 -14.84 16.63 3.43
N SER A 272 -15.29 17.88 3.35
CA SER A 272 -16.19 18.32 2.28
C SER A 272 -15.44 18.32 0.94
N GLN A 273 -16.19 18.32 -0.17
CA GLN A 273 -15.57 18.40 -1.50
C GLN A 273 -14.73 19.66 -1.66
N GLU A 274 -15.21 20.80 -1.17
CA GLU A 274 -14.49 22.08 -1.19
C GLU A 274 -13.17 22.02 -0.40
N GLU A 275 -13.16 21.34 0.74
CA GLU A 275 -11.97 21.17 1.56
C GLU A 275 -10.94 20.25 0.88
N LEU A 276 -11.40 19.16 0.24
CA LEU A 276 -10.55 18.28 -0.56
C LEU A 276 -9.93 19.03 -1.75
N ASP A 277 -10.71 19.89 -2.41
CA ASP A 277 -10.24 20.71 -3.52
C ASP A 277 -9.20 21.73 -3.08
N ARG A 278 -9.41 22.37 -1.91
CA ARG A 278 -8.44 23.30 -1.34
C ARG A 278 -7.13 22.59 -0.99
N GLN A 279 -7.19 21.46 -0.29
CA GLN A 279 -6.00 20.68 0.07
C GLN A 279 -5.24 20.21 -1.17
N PHE A 280 -5.96 19.81 -2.23
CA PHE A 280 -5.34 19.47 -3.51
C PHE A 280 -4.60 20.66 -4.12
N ALA A 281 -5.24 21.83 -4.20
CA ALA A 281 -4.61 23.03 -4.76
C ALA A 281 -3.38 23.47 -3.96
N GLU A 282 -3.42 23.39 -2.63
CA GLU A 282 -2.29 23.68 -1.75
C GLU A 282 -1.11 22.72 -1.99
N GLU A 283 -1.38 21.41 -2.00
CA GLU A 283 -0.38 20.38 -2.26
C GLU A 283 0.23 20.53 -3.66
N ALA A 284 -0.59 20.81 -4.68
CA ALA A 284 -0.14 21.01 -6.06
C ALA A 284 0.78 22.23 -6.19
N ALA A 285 0.43 23.35 -5.56
CA ALA A 285 1.26 24.55 -5.55
C ALA A 285 2.59 24.34 -4.82
N GLU A 286 2.63 23.52 -3.76
CA GLU A 286 3.87 23.13 -3.11
C GLU A 286 4.71 22.22 -3.99
N TRP A 287 4.10 21.23 -4.64
CA TRP A 287 4.78 20.33 -5.56
C TRP A 287 5.40 21.09 -6.75
N ASP A 288 4.71 22.07 -7.32
CA ASP A 288 5.25 22.90 -8.41
C ASP A 288 6.56 23.62 -7.98
N LYS A 289 6.63 24.11 -6.74
CA LYS A 289 7.84 24.73 -6.18
C LYS A 289 8.97 23.71 -5.99
N VAL A 290 8.63 22.51 -5.51
CA VAL A 290 9.58 21.40 -5.31
C VAL A 290 10.16 20.94 -6.65
N GLN A 291 9.32 20.86 -7.69
CA GLN A 291 9.77 20.57 -9.04
C GLN A 291 10.74 21.64 -9.53
N ALA A 292 10.39 22.93 -9.41
CA ALA A 292 11.22 24.03 -9.86
C ALA A 292 12.59 24.10 -9.16
N ALA A 293 12.67 23.75 -7.88
CA ALA A 293 13.92 23.83 -7.11
C ALA A 293 15.00 22.84 -7.55
N ASN A 294 14.59 21.69 -8.12
CA ASN A 294 15.49 20.61 -8.58
C ASN A 294 16.59 20.20 -7.57
N ALA A 295 16.23 20.14 -6.29
CA ALA A 295 17.17 19.83 -5.20
C ALA A 295 16.59 18.75 -4.29
N ILE A 296 17.47 18.02 -3.61
CA ILE A 296 17.07 16.89 -2.75
C ILE A 296 16.24 17.36 -1.56
N LYS A 297 16.68 18.40 -0.84
CA LYS A 297 16.03 18.84 0.40
C LYS A 297 14.55 19.22 0.23
N PRO A 298 14.15 20.02 -0.79
CA PRO A 298 12.72 20.29 -1.05
C PRO A 298 11.91 19.02 -1.33
N VAL A 299 12.48 18.05 -2.06
CA VAL A 299 11.80 16.78 -2.35
C VAL A 299 11.63 15.94 -1.08
N GLU A 300 12.66 15.88 -0.23
CA GLU A 300 12.56 15.23 1.08
C GLU A 300 11.51 15.87 1.96
N ASP A 301 11.46 17.21 2.04
CA ASP A 301 10.50 17.93 2.86
C ASP A 301 9.07 17.69 2.39
N TYR A 302 8.85 17.69 1.07
CA TYR A 302 7.57 17.30 0.49
C TYR A 302 7.17 15.87 0.87
N LEU A 303 8.08 14.89 0.76
CA LEU A 303 7.79 13.50 1.13
C LEU A 303 7.59 13.31 2.63
N ARG A 304 8.22 14.13 3.48
CA ARG A 304 7.95 14.13 4.92
C ARG A 304 6.58 14.72 5.20
N ARG A 305 6.17 15.79 4.51
CA ARG A 305 4.87 16.42 4.73
C ARG A 305 3.72 15.60 4.15
N TYR A 306 3.90 15.05 2.96
CA TYR A 306 2.91 14.31 2.18
C TYR A 306 3.41 12.92 1.76
N PRO A 307 3.72 12.02 2.72
CA PRO A 307 4.25 10.68 2.41
C PRO A 307 3.29 9.84 1.55
N SER A 308 1.97 9.97 1.75
CA SER A 308 0.94 9.43 0.86
C SER A 308 0.25 10.50 0.02
N GLY A 309 0.95 11.62 -0.24
CA GLY A 309 0.46 12.70 -1.09
C GLY A 309 0.21 12.28 -2.53
N ARG A 310 -0.55 13.10 -3.25
CA ARG A 310 -0.93 12.90 -4.66
C ARG A 310 0.24 13.03 -5.61
N PHE A 311 1.38 13.56 -5.18
CA PHE A 311 2.62 13.60 -5.95
C PHE A 311 3.75 12.77 -5.31
N SER A 312 3.47 12.00 -4.27
CA SER A 312 4.48 11.20 -3.54
C SER A 312 5.25 10.22 -4.44
N GLU A 313 4.58 9.51 -5.35
CA GLU A 313 5.24 8.59 -6.29
C GLU A 313 6.20 9.34 -7.25
N LEU A 314 5.81 10.54 -7.72
CA LEU A 314 6.66 11.38 -8.55
C LEU A 314 7.84 11.97 -7.76
N ALA A 315 7.59 12.38 -6.52
CA ALA A 315 8.60 12.87 -5.62
C ALA A 315 9.63 11.79 -5.29
N LEU A 316 9.21 10.55 -5.05
CA LEU A 316 10.11 9.41 -4.85
C LEU A 316 11.00 9.15 -6.08
N VAL A 317 10.42 9.15 -7.28
CA VAL A 317 11.20 9.01 -8.54
C VAL A 317 12.21 10.15 -8.68
N ARG A 318 11.80 11.40 -8.40
CA ARG A 318 12.69 12.56 -8.46
C ARG A 318 13.83 12.45 -7.45
N LEU A 319 13.52 12.03 -6.22
CA LEU A 319 14.51 11.78 -5.18
C LEU A 319 15.51 10.71 -5.61
N ASP A 320 15.04 9.58 -6.15
CA ASP A 320 15.90 8.49 -6.63
C ASP A 320 16.89 8.97 -7.70
N ARG A 321 16.43 9.80 -8.65
CA ARG A 321 17.31 10.36 -9.70
C ARG A 321 18.34 11.35 -9.14
N LEU A 322 17.92 12.24 -8.24
CA LEU A 322 18.83 13.23 -7.64
C LEU A 322 19.89 12.54 -6.78
N LEU A 323 19.51 11.54 -5.99
CA LEU A 323 20.43 10.78 -5.16
C LEU A 323 21.40 9.92 -5.98
N ALA A 324 20.92 9.32 -7.08
CA ALA A 324 21.79 8.61 -8.01
C ALA A 324 22.85 9.55 -8.64
N LYS A 325 22.48 10.80 -8.95
CA LYS A 325 23.44 11.82 -9.44
C LYS A 325 24.50 12.18 -8.39
N GLU A 326 24.16 12.15 -7.10
CA GLU A 326 25.11 12.33 -5.98
C GLU A 326 25.89 11.05 -5.63
N GLY A 327 25.67 9.95 -6.36
CA GLY A 327 26.40 8.70 -6.17
C GLY A 327 25.79 7.74 -5.16
N GLU A 328 24.54 7.94 -4.71
CA GLU A 328 23.84 6.98 -3.85
C GLU A 328 23.73 5.63 -4.57
N LYS A 329 24.29 4.59 -3.94
CA LYS A 329 24.15 3.21 -4.39
C LYS A 329 23.07 2.53 -3.56
N LYS A 330 21.82 2.77 -3.96
CA LYS A 330 20.65 2.15 -3.33
C LYS A 330 20.79 0.62 -3.39
N VAL A 331 20.60 0.01 -2.24
CA VAL A 331 20.56 -1.44 -2.10
C VAL A 331 19.55 -2.06 -3.08
N LYS A 332 19.97 -3.13 -3.78
CA LYS A 332 19.09 -3.84 -4.72
C LYS A 332 18.12 -4.71 -3.95
N LEU A 333 16.85 -4.67 -4.38
CA LEU A 333 15.83 -5.60 -3.92
C LEU A 333 16.15 -7.00 -4.45
N VAL A 334 16.28 -7.96 -3.55
CA VAL A 334 16.38 -9.38 -3.94
C VAL A 334 14.95 -9.90 -4.10
N ASN A 335 14.41 -9.81 -5.31
CA ASN A 335 13.17 -10.50 -5.65
C ASN A 335 13.51 -11.89 -6.17
N ALA A 336 13.10 -12.93 -5.46
CA ALA A 336 13.26 -14.31 -5.89
C ALA A 336 11.99 -14.77 -6.60
N ALA A 337 12.05 -14.87 -7.93
CA ALA A 337 10.94 -15.36 -8.75
C ALA A 337 10.46 -16.78 -8.36
N GLU A 338 11.32 -17.55 -7.68
CA GLU A 338 11.04 -18.90 -7.19
C GLU A 338 10.37 -18.95 -5.81
N ASN A 339 10.20 -17.82 -5.13
CA ASN A 339 9.62 -17.77 -3.78
C ASN A 339 8.10 -17.97 -3.84
N PRO A 340 7.54 -19.11 -3.37
CA PRO A 340 6.11 -19.38 -3.46
C PRO A 340 5.28 -18.64 -2.40
N PHE A 341 5.93 -18.01 -1.41
CA PHE A 341 5.25 -17.32 -0.31
C PHE A 341 5.00 -15.84 -0.59
N THR A 342 5.35 -15.35 -1.77
CA THR A 342 5.01 -14.01 -2.21
C THR A 342 4.56 -13.97 -3.66
N GLN A 343 3.58 -13.12 -3.96
CA GLN A 343 3.27 -12.73 -5.33
C GLN A 343 4.36 -11.81 -5.95
N GLY A 344 5.39 -11.46 -5.17
CA GLY A 344 6.54 -10.68 -5.58
C GLY A 344 6.25 -9.19 -5.70
N THR A 345 7.30 -8.40 -5.90
CA THR A 345 7.23 -6.95 -6.11
C THR A 345 7.79 -6.56 -7.47
N GLY A 346 7.12 -5.63 -8.14
CA GLY A 346 7.53 -5.11 -9.44
C GLY A 346 7.93 -3.66 -9.31
N VAL A 347 9.19 -3.33 -9.56
CA VAL A 347 9.64 -1.93 -9.70
C VAL A 347 9.63 -1.60 -11.18
N ILE A 348 9.03 -0.46 -11.54
CA ILE A 348 9.02 0.01 -12.92
C ILE A 348 10.44 0.35 -13.35
N ASP A 349 10.86 -0.15 -14.50
CA ASP A 349 12.09 0.31 -15.14
C ASP A 349 11.83 1.77 -15.62
N LEU A 350 12.78 2.68 -15.44
CA LEU A 350 12.63 4.08 -15.90
C LEU A 350 13.55 4.37 -17.09
N ASN A 351 14.26 3.36 -17.59
CA ASN A 351 15.23 3.49 -18.68
C ASN A 351 14.55 3.50 -20.05
N PHE A 352 13.70 4.49 -20.28
CA PHE A 352 13.23 4.81 -21.62
C PHE A 352 14.41 5.18 -22.52
N ARG A 353 14.30 4.86 -23.81
CA ARG A 353 15.29 5.23 -24.82
C ARG A 353 14.60 5.98 -25.95
N VAL A 354 15.27 7.01 -26.47
CA VAL A 354 14.81 7.67 -27.69
C VAL A 354 14.81 6.62 -28.81
N GLY A 355 13.69 6.51 -29.51
CA GLY A 355 13.46 5.47 -30.52
C GLY A 355 12.69 4.25 -30.04
N ASP A 356 12.48 4.06 -28.72
CA ASP A 356 11.57 3.01 -28.23
C ASP A 356 10.20 3.15 -28.90
N HIS A 357 9.63 2.01 -29.26
CA HIS A 357 8.46 1.93 -30.12
C HIS A 357 7.44 0.97 -29.52
N TYR A 358 6.19 1.43 -29.40
CA TYR A 358 5.08 0.65 -28.85
C TYR A 358 3.88 0.75 -29.80
N VAL A 359 3.32 -0.40 -30.14
CA VAL A 359 2.10 -0.49 -30.95
C VAL A 359 1.00 -1.11 -30.11
N TYR A 360 -0.14 -0.44 -30.03
CA TYR A 360 -1.33 -0.93 -29.36
C TYR A 360 -2.48 -1.08 -30.35
N ARG A 361 -3.23 -2.16 -30.20
CA ARG A 361 -4.55 -2.29 -30.81
C ARG A 361 -5.62 -1.96 -29.78
N GLY A 362 -6.65 -1.23 -30.20
CA GLY A 362 -7.81 -0.87 -29.41
C GLY A 362 -9.02 -1.65 -29.91
N VAL A 363 -9.73 -2.32 -29.02
CA VAL A 363 -10.96 -3.07 -29.29
C VAL A 363 -12.07 -2.55 -28.37
N ASP A 364 -13.31 -2.58 -28.85
CA ASP A 364 -14.46 -2.31 -27.99
C ASP A 364 -14.72 -3.52 -27.09
N LEU A 365 -14.83 -3.30 -25.78
CA LEU A 365 -14.93 -4.37 -24.79
C LEU A 365 -16.18 -5.24 -24.94
N LEU A 366 -17.28 -4.70 -25.47
CA LEU A 366 -18.57 -5.38 -25.52
C LEU A 366 -18.75 -6.12 -26.84
N THR A 367 -18.39 -5.45 -27.94
CA THR A 367 -18.59 -5.94 -29.31
C THR A 367 -17.37 -6.67 -29.86
N GLN A 368 -16.20 -6.53 -29.23
CA GLN A 368 -14.91 -7.07 -29.67
C GLN A 368 -14.44 -6.56 -31.04
N VAL A 369 -15.09 -5.51 -31.57
CA VAL A 369 -14.70 -4.87 -32.82
C VAL A 369 -13.43 -4.05 -32.60
N GLU A 370 -12.46 -4.20 -33.50
CA GLU A 370 -11.26 -3.36 -33.50
C GLU A 370 -11.63 -1.92 -33.87
N THR A 371 -11.22 -0.98 -33.03
CA THR A 371 -11.62 0.42 -33.13
C THR A 371 -10.49 1.30 -33.63
N ARG A 372 -9.27 1.09 -33.15
CA ARG A 372 -8.13 1.97 -33.46
C ARG A 372 -6.80 1.27 -33.21
N ARG A 373 -5.78 1.68 -33.96
CA ARG A 373 -4.39 1.28 -33.74
C ARG A 373 -3.58 2.51 -33.31
N HIS A 374 -2.80 2.39 -32.24
CA HIS A 374 -1.94 3.45 -31.72
C HIS A 374 -0.48 3.09 -31.90
N ILE A 375 0.29 4.01 -32.46
CA ILE A 375 1.73 3.87 -32.63
C ILE A 375 2.40 4.98 -31.85
N ASN A 376 3.19 4.61 -30.85
CA ASN A 376 3.88 5.54 -29.96
C ASN A 376 5.38 5.30 -30.08
N ARG A 377 6.09 6.27 -30.65
CA ARG A 377 7.55 6.29 -30.72
C ARG A 377 8.09 7.37 -29.80
N ILE A 378 9.03 7.04 -28.93
CA ILE A 378 9.73 8.03 -28.11
C ILE A 378 10.63 8.86 -29.01
N THR A 379 10.39 10.17 -29.03
CA THR A 379 11.17 11.13 -29.82
C THR A 379 12.10 11.96 -28.95
N GLU A 380 11.76 12.16 -27.68
CA GLU A 380 12.57 12.91 -26.72
C GLU A 380 12.29 12.45 -25.28
N ILE A 381 13.30 12.52 -24.43
CA ILE A 381 13.21 12.23 -22.99
C ILE A 381 13.83 13.42 -22.26
N THR A 382 13.06 14.06 -21.38
CA THR A 382 13.53 15.16 -20.54
C THR A 382 13.83 14.67 -19.12
N GLU A 383 14.12 15.58 -18.20
CA GLU A 383 14.32 15.24 -16.80
C GLU A 383 13.04 14.69 -16.12
N ASP A 384 11.86 15.03 -16.60
CA ASP A 384 10.57 14.69 -15.97
C ASP A 384 9.49 14.18 -16.94
N ARG A 385 9.75 14.17 -18.26
CA ARG A 385 8.80 13.74 -19.29
C ARG A 385 9.38 12.73 -20.26
N VAL A 386 8.49 11.94 -20.82
CA VAL A 386 8.71 11.16 -22.03
C VAL A 386 7.81 11.70 -23.13
N ILE A 387 8.41 12.09 -24.25
CA ILE A 387 7.75 12.75 -25.36
C ILE A 387 7.68 11.77 -26.52
N PHE A 388 6.46 11.52 -26.99
CA PHE A 388 6.17 10.60 -28.07
C PHE A 388 5.70 11.36 -29.31
N ASN A 389 6.09 10.85 -30.48
CA ASN A 389 5.64 11.32 -31.78
C ASN A 389 5.74 12.85 -31.93
N ASN A 390 6.90 13.43 -31.60
CA ASN A 390 7.18 14.87 -31.67
C ASN A 390 6.21 15.72 -30.83
N GLY A 391 5.81 15.25 -29.65
CA GLY A 391 4.97 16.01 -28.72
C GLY A 391 3.47 15.85 -28.89
N ALA A 392 3.04 14.90 -29.74
CA ALA A 392 1.62 14.52 -29.83
C ALA A 392 1.14 13.84 -28.54
N LEU A 393 1.94 12.94 -27.98
CA LEU A 393 1.69 12.32 -26.67
C LEU A 393 2.82 12.67 -25.72
N VAL A 394 2.49 13.10 -24.51
CA VAL A 394 3.47 13.38 -23.46
C VAL A 394 3.04 12.65 -22.20
N THR A 395 3.98 11.94 -21.57
CA THR A 395 3.79 11.33 -20.25
C THR A 395 4.81 11.87 -19.27
N ASP A 396 4.58 11.67 -17.97
CA ASP A 396 5.67 11.68 -17.00
C ASP A 396 6.55 10.42 -17.15
N LEU A 397 7.56 10.30 -16.28
CA LEU A 397 8.47 9.16 -16.26
C LEU A 397 7.81 7.84 -15.82
N LEU A 398 6.65 7.88 -15.15
CA LEU A 398 5.92 6.67 -14.77
C LEU A 398 4.96 6.21 -15.89
N GLY A 399 4.82 7.01 -16.95
CA GLY A 399 3.92 6.74 -18.07
C GLY A 399 2.52 7.33 -17.89
N ASN A 400 2.28 8.14 -16.86
CA ASN A 400 1.02 8.85 -16.68
C ASN A 400 0.88 9.96 -17.71
N ILE A 401 -0.27 10.01 -18.36
CA ILE A 401 -0.52 10.92 -19.48
C ILE A 401 -0.59 12.36 -18.97
N ARG A 402 0.10 13.26 -19.68
CA ARG A 402 0.08 14.72 -19.47
C ARG A 402 -0.54 15.47 -20.62
N LYS A 403 -0.40 14.93 -21.84
CA LYS A 403 -0.98 15.46 -23.06
C LYS A 403 -1.33 14.33 -24.01
N LEU A 404 -2.52 14.37 -24.59
CA LEU A 404 -2.96 13.45 -25.64
C LEU A 404 -2.84 14.07 -27.04
N PRO A 405 -2.78 13.24 -28.10
CA PRO A 405 -2.74 13.71 -29.49
C PRO A 405 -3.91 14.61 -29.91
N ASN A 406 -5.05 14.45 -29.26
CA ASN A 406 -6.25 15.27 -29.49
C ASN A 406 -6.22 16.62 -28.75
N GLY A 407 -5.10 17.00 -28.12
CA GLY A 407 -4.92 18.26 -27.42
C GLY A 407 -5.38 18.27 -25.96
N GLY A 408 -6.01 17.20 -25.47
CA GLY A 408 -6.38 17.10 -24.05
C GLY A 408 -5.14 17.11 -23.15
N THR A 409 -5.17 17.89 -22.08
CA THR A 409 -4.09 17.99 -21.09
C THR A 409 -4.55 17.51 -19.73
N PHE A 410 -3.62 16.93 -18.98
CA PHE A 410 -3.91 16.24 -17.73
C PHE A 410 -2.92 16.71 -16.68
N GLY A 411 -3.44 16.94 -15.47
CA GLY A 411 -2.66 17.15 -14.26
C GLY A 411 -1.83 15.91 -13.90
N PRO A 412 -1.00 15.99 -12.85
CA PRO A 412 -0.19 14.86 -12.43
C PRO A 412 -1.08 13.76 -11.85
N SER A 413 -1.38 12.74 -12.66
CA SER A 413 -2.12 11.56 -12.23
C SER A 413 -1.16 10.45 -11.80
N GLN A 414 -1.67 9.51 -11.02
CA GLN A 414 -0.97 8.32 -10.57
C GLN A 414 -1.74 7.09 -11.06
N TYR A 415 -1.89 6.92 -12.37
CA TYR A 415 -2.39 5.65 -12.91
C TYR A 415 -1.33 4.58 -12.75
N TYR A 416 -0.09 4.92 -13.09
CA TYR A 416 1.09 4.11 -12.94
C TYR A 416 1.94 4.65 -11.80
N ILE A 417 2.51 3.73 -11.02
CA ILE A 417 3.29 3.98 -9.80
C ILE A 417 4.67 3.33 -9.93
N ALA A 418 5.61 3.72 -9.08
CA ALA A 418 6.98 3.24 -9.19
C ALA A 418 7.13 1.76 -8.80
N GLU A 419 6.28 1.31 -7.88
CA GLU A 419 6.37 -0.01 -7.26
C GLU A 419 5.00 -0.66 -7.09
N TYR A 420 4.91 -1.92 -7.51
CA TYR A 420 3.73 -2.76 -7.48
C TYR A 420 3.94 -3.93 -6.52
N SER A 421 2.96 -4.15 -5.65
CA SER A 421 2.83 -5.29 -4.76
C SER A 421 1.36 -5.61 -4.57
N VAL A 422 0.99 -6.89 -4.50
CA VAL A 422 -0.41 -7.29 -4.33
C VAL A 422 -0.94 -6.73 -3.01
N GLY A 423 -2.14 -6.14 -3.06
CA GLY A 423 -2.78 -5.47 -1.92
C GLY A 423 -2.53 -3.96 -1.86
N LYS A 424 -1.49 -3.42 -2.53
CA LYS A 424 -1.20 -1.99 -2.54
C LYS A 424 -2.38 -1.20 -3.09
N LYS A 425 -2.80 -0.16 -2.35
CA LYS A 425 -3.89 0.76 -2.69
C LYS A 425 -3.37 2.19 -2.77
N TRP A 426 -3.97 2.99 -3.64
CA TRP A 426 -3.72 4.42 -3.72
C TRP A 426 -4.89 5.12 -4.41
N THR A 427 -5.01 6.42 -4.18
CA THR A 427 -6.02 7.27 -4.83
C THR A 427 -5.29 8.29 -5.68
N THR A 428 -5.78 8.51 -6.90
CA THR A 428 -5.33 9.63 -7.73
C THR A 428 -6.45 10.63 -7.90
N ARG A 429 -6.12 11.91 -7.73
CA ARG A 429 -7.00 13.03 -8.06
C ARG A 429 -6.23 14.03 -8.92
N TYR A 430 -6.82 14.45 -10.04
CA TYR A 430 -6.17 15.40 -10.94
C TYR A 430 -7.21 16.13 -11.82
N ASP A 431 -6.87 17.36 -12.18
CA ASP A 431 -7.63 18.14 -13.16
C ASP A 431 -7.22 17.77 -14.59
N ALA A 432 -8.15 17.92 -15.53
CA ALA A 432 -7.88 17.79 -16.96
C ALA A 432 -8.60 18.88 -17.75
N VAL A 433 -7.97 19.30 -18.84
CA VAL A 433 -8.61 20.08 -19.90
C VAL A 433 -8.87 19.13 -21.06
N LEU A 434 -10.14 18.87 -21.34
CA LEU A 434 -10.56 17.99 -22.40
C LEU A 434 -10.31 18.62 -23.78
N PRO A 435 -10.31 17.82 -24.87
CA PRO A 435 -10.07 18.33 -26.23
C PRO A 435 -11.00 19.47 -26.67
N ASN A 436 -12.19 19.56 -26.08
CA ASN A 436 -13.16 20.61 -26.34
C ASN A 436 -12.95 21.88 -25.48
N GLY A 437 -11.87 21.94 -24.70
CA GLY A 437 -11.55 23.05 -23.79
C GLY A 437 -12.21 22.97 -22.41
N ASN A 438 -13.13 22.04 -22.18
CA ASN A 438 -13.81 21.92 -20.89
C ASN A 438 -12.85 21.40 -19.82
N LYS A 439 -12.93 22.00 -18.63
CA LYS A 439 -12.24 21.50 -17.44
C LYS A 439 -13.07 20.42 -16.76
N ASP A 440 -12.40 19.41 -16.24
CA ASP A 440 -13.00 18.35 -15.44
C ASP A 440 -11.98 17.86 -14.41
N ALA A 441 -12.44 17.14 -13.40
CA ALA A 441 -11.60 16.55 -12.37
C ALA A 441 -11.88 15.05 -12.28
N PHE A 442 -10.84 14.28 -12.04
CA PHE A 442 -10.89 12.83 -11.93
C PHE A 442 -10.50 12.45 -10.51
N GLU A 443 -11.22 11.49 -9.93
CA GLU A 443 -10.84 10.85 -8.67
C GLU A 443 -11.05 9.34 -8.81
N ILE A 444 -9.98 8.58 -8.65
CA ILE A 444 -9.99 7.12 -8.86
C ILE A 444 -9.17 6.45 -7.77
N ASP A 445 -9.78 5.44 -7.15
CA ASP A 445 -9.13 4.54 -6.21
C ASP A 445 -8.63 3.30 -6.94
N PHE A 446 -7.35 3.01 -6.81
CA PHE A 446 -6.69 1.85 -7.40
C PHE A 446 -6.26 0.83 -6.36
N LYS A 447 -6.25 -0.44 -6.76
CA LYS A 447 -5.71 -1.57 -5.99
C LYS A 447 -4.98 -2.54 -6.91
N VAL A 448 -3.79 -2.99 -6.51
CA VAL A 448 -3.17 -4.18 -7.10
C VAL A 448 -3.88 -5.41 -6.55
N VAL A 449 -4.68 -6.06 -7.40
CA VAL A 449 -5.59 -7.14 -6.97
C VAL A 449 -4.98 -8.53 -7.09
N GLY A 450 -3.90 -8.68 -7.86
CA GLY A 450 -3.22 -9.96 -7.99
C GLY A 450 -2.12 -9.92 -9.03
N ARG A 451 -1.53 -11.10 -9.26
CA ARG A 451 -0.57 -11.37 -10.32
C ARG A 451 -1.11 -12.50 -11.18
N GLU A 452 -1.07 -12.34 -12.49
CA GLU A 452 -1.58 -13.31 -13.44
C GLU A 452 -0.85 -13.23 -14.78
N SER A 453 -0.81 -14.36 -15.48
CA SER A 453 -0.29 -14.40 -16.85
C SER A 453 -1.39 -14.02 -17.83
N ILE A 454 -1.10 -13.06 -18.71
CA ILE A 454 -2.00 -12.67 -19.80
C ILE A 454 -1.30 -12.81 -21.15
N THR A 455 -2.06 -13.16 -22.18
CA THR A 455 -1.59 -13.25 -23.56
C THR A 455 -2.23 -12.14 -24.38
N VAL A 456 -1.39 -11.37 -25.05
CA VAL A 456 -1.75 -10.32 -26.03
C VAL A 456 -1.00 -10.60 -27.34
N PRO A 457 -1.25 -9.90 -28.46
CA PRO A 457 -0.56 -10.20 -29.71
C PRO A 457 0.98 -10.06 -29.61
N ALA A 458 1.50 -9.22 -28.70
CA ALA A 458 2.94 -9.11 -28.43
C ALA A 458 3.55 -10.30 -27.66
N GLY A 459 2.74 -11.26 -27.20
CA GLY A 459 3.18 -12.45 -26.46
C GLY A 459 2.49 -12.64 -25.11
N THR A 460 3.02 -13.54 -24.29
CA THR A 460 2.55 -13.83 -22.94
C THR A 460 3.41 -13.13 -21.90
N PHE A 461 2.76 -12.48 -20.94
CA PHE A 461 3.41 -11.69 -19.90
C PHE A 461 2.86 -12.09 -18.53
N ASP A 462 3.75 -12.22 -17.56
CA ASP A 462 3.41 -12.31 -16.15
C ASP A 462 3.26 -10.90 -15.59
N CYS A 463 2.04 -10.56 -15.18
CA CYS A 463 1.61 -9.19 -14.94
C CYS A 463 1.02 -9.02 -13.55
N PHE A 464 1.24 -7.85 -12.96
CA PHE A 464 0.36 -7.35 -11.91
C PHE A 464 -0.94 -6.86 -12.54
N ARG A 465 -2.07 -7.28 -11.98
CA ARG A 465 -3.40 -6.79 -12.34
C ARG A 465 -3.81 -5.70 -11.37
N ILE A 466 -4.19 -4.56 -11.92
CA ILE A 466 -4.67 -3.41 -11.17
C ILE A 466 -6.12 -3.13 -11.55
N GLU A 467 -6.94 -2.85 -10.55
CA GLU A 467 -8.30 -2.37 -10.74
C GLU A 467 -8.46 -0.99 -10.15
N GLY A 468 -9.19 -0.13 -10.85
CA GLY A 468 -9.48 1.25 -10.51
C GLY A 468 -10.96 1.53 -10.59
N ASN A 469 -11.51 2.17 -9.57
CA ASN A 469 -12.91 2.61 -9.56
C ASN A 469 -12.97 4.09 -9.16
N GLY A 470 -13.74 4.88 -9.89
CA GLY A 470 -13.75 6.31 -9.65
C GLY A 470 -14.76 7.08 -10.46
N TRP A 471 -14.58 8.39 -10.48
CA TRP A 471 -15.51 9.33 -11.07
C TRP A 471 -14.79 10.41 -11.86
N ILE A 472 -15.42 10.80 -12.98
CA ILE A 472 -15.23 12.10 -13.59
C ILE A 472 -16.26 13.03 -12.94
N LEU A 473 -15.77 13.95 -12.11
CA LEU A 473 -16.57 14.63 -11.10
C LEU A 473 -17.60 15.57 -11.72
N ALA A 474 -17.19 16.46 -12.65
CA ALA A 474 -18.11 17.46 -13.19
C ALA A 474 -19.23 16.82 -14.04
N LYS A 475 -18.97 15.66 -14.64
CA LYS A 475 -19.93 14.95 -15.50
C LYS A 475 -20.71 13.85 -14.78
N GLY A 476 -20.34 13.49 -13.55
CA GLY A 476 -20.90 12.37 -12.81
C GLY A 476 -20.78 11.04 -13.57
N VAL A 477 -19.65 10.85 -14.27
CA VAL A 477 -19.39 9.62 -15.05
C VAL A 477 -18.56 8.68 -14.19
N ARG A 478 -19.08 7.49 -13.90
CA ARG A 478 -18.33 6.44 -13.22
C ARG A 478 -17.29 5.86 -14.17
N GLN A 479 -16.08 5.65 -13.69
CA GLN A 479 -14.98 4.99 -14.39
C GLN A 479 -14.68 3.66 -13.68
N GLU A 480 -14.61 2.59 -14.46
CA GLU A 480 -14.07 1.31 -14.05
C GLU A 480 -12.90 1.02 -14.97
N ILE A 481 -11.72 0.89 -14.38
CA ILE A 481 -10.45 0.73 -15.08
C ILE A 481 -9.83 -0.57 -14.62
N ARG A 482 -9.32 -1.34 -15.56
CA ARG A 482 -8.47 -2.50 -15.26
C ARG A 482 -7.25 -2.45 -16.14
N TYR A 483 -6.07 -2.66 -15.61
CA TYR A 483 -4.89 -2.72 -16.44
C TYR A 483 -3.86 -3.71 -15.90
N TRP A 484 -2.97 -4.12 -16.79
CA TRP A 484 -1.93 -5.09 -16.52
C TRP A 484 -0.58 -4.49 -16.84
N VAL A 485 0.35 -4.63 -15.91
CA VAL A 485 1.73 -4.17 -16.08
C VAL A 485 2.69 -5.31 -15.80
N ALA A 486 3.79 -5.32 -16.57
CA ALA A 486 4.94 -6.18 -16.32
C ALA A 486 6.16 -5.28 -16.07
N PRO A 487 6.32 -4.71 -14.85
CA PRO A 487 7.32 -3.68 -14.57
C PRO A 487 8.76 -4.09 -14.90
N ALA A 488 9.07 -5.38 -14.78
CA ALA A 488 10.37 -5.97 -15.12
C ALA A 488 10.63 -6.09 -16.65
N LYS A 489 9.61 -5.89 -17.49
CA LYS A 489 9.67 -6.06 -18.95
C LYS A 489 9.38 -4.77 -19.69
N LEU A 490 8.38 -4.01 -19.25
CA LEU A 490 7.85 -2.86 -19.97
C LEU A 490 7.33 -1.78 -19.01
N ASN A 491 7.61 -0.52 -19.36
CA ASN A 491 7.22 0.65 -18.56
C ASN A 491 5.87 1.23 -19.02
N ARG A 492 5.02 0.34 -19.55
CA ARG A 492 3.71 0.64 -20.11
C ARG A 492 2.78 -0.52 -19.81
N HIS A 493 1.48 -0.29 -19.90
CA HIS A 493 0.51 -1.37 -19.76
C HIS A 493 0.69 -2.40 -20.89
N ILE A 494 0.54 -3.67 -20.54
CA ILE A 494 0.41 -4.79 -21.48
C ILE A 494 -1.03 -4.82 -22.04
N ALA A 495 -2.00 -4.56 -21.18
CA ALA A 495 -3.39 -4.32 -21.55
C ALA A 495 -4.04 -3.28 -20.61
N LEU A 496 -5.04 -2.56 -21.11
CA LEU A 496 -5.82 -1.56 -20.37
C LEU A 496 -7.28 -1.65 -20.81
N GLU A 497 -8.19 -1.75 -19.87
CA GLU A 497 -9.64 -1.74 -20.03
C GLU A 497 -10.20 -0.49 -19.34
N VAL A 498 -11.11 0.20 -20.02
CA VAL A 498 -11.85 1.34 -19.47
C VAL A 498 -13.31 1.21 -19.82
N LEU A 499 -14.14 1.16 -18.80
CA LEU A 499 -15.59 1.25 -18.90
C LEU A 499 -16.06 2.53 -18.23
N ALA A 500 -16.76 3.38 -18.97
CA ALA A 500 -17.33 4.63 -18.46
C ALA A 500 -18.85 4.60 -18.54
N THR A 501 -19.52 4.82 -17.40
CA THR A 501 -20.98 4.79 -17.33
C THR A 501 -21.55 6.08 -16.75
N ARG A 502 -22.70 6.52 -17.28
CA ARG A 502 -23.45 7.68 -16.79
C ARG A 502 -24.94 7.35 -16.75
N GLY A 503 -25.56 7.42 -15.57
CA GLY A 503 -26.99 7.12 -15.41
C GLY A 503 -27.38 5.73 -15.95
N GLY A 504 -26.52 4.72 -15.77
CA GLY A 504 -26.74 3.36 -16.26
C GLY A 504 -26.45 3.13 -17.75
N ARG A 505 -26.07 4.17 -18.52
CA ARG A 505 -25.70 4.03 -19.94
C ARG A 505 -24.19 3.99 -20.10
N ILE A 506 -23.69 3.08 -20.95
CA ILE A 506 -22.27 2.96 -21.28
C ILE A 506 -21.91 4.04 -22.30
N GLY A 507 -21.01 4.94 -21.93
CA GLY A 507 -20.52 6.02 -22.79
C GLY A 507 -19.15 5.75 -23.40
N ARG A 508 -18.36 4.84 -22.80
CA ARG A 508 -17.07 4.37 -23.31
C ARG A 508 -16.87 2.93 -22.87
N SER A 509 -16.40 2.10 -23.78
CA SER A 509 -16.02 0.71 -23.54
C SER A 509 -14.79 0.41 -24.39
N GLU A 510 -13.61 0.35 -23.79
CA GLU A 510 -12.37 0.23 -24.56
C GLU A 510 -11.41 -0.75 -23.89
N ARG A 511 -10.80 -1.63 -24.69
CA ARG A 511 -9.64 -2.41 -24.32
C ARG A 511 -8.49 -2.09 -25.27
N GLN A 512 -7.34 -1.75 -24.71
CA GLN A 512 -6.08 -1.59 -25.43
C GLN A 512 -5.18 -2.79 -25.10
N GLU A 513 -4.53 -3.35 -26.11
CA GLU A 513 -3.60 -4.46 -25.97
C GLU A 513 -2.30 -4.16 -26.70
N LEU A 514 -1.18 -4.51 -26.08
CA LEU A 514 0.12 -4.41 -26.70
C LEU A 514 0.21 -5.39 -27.88
N GLU A 515 0.35 -4.82 -29.07
CA GLU A 515 0.46 -5.57 -30.32
C GLU A 515 1.92 -5.91 -30.62
N SER A 516 2.82 -4.94 -30.42
CA SER A 516 4.27 -5.13 -30.50
C SER A 516 5.01 -4.03 -29.75
N TYR A 517 6.27 -4.30 -29.40
CA TYR A 517 7.17 -3.30 -28.87
C TYR A 517 8.61 -3.54 -29.33
N THR A 518 9.41 -2.48 -29.39
CA THR A 518 10.83 -2.55 -29.71
C THR A 518 11.57 -1.57 -28.82
N ARG A 519 12.61 -2.04 -28.13
CA ARG A 519 13.54 -1.16 -27.42
C ARG A 519 14.65 -0.73 -28.36
N ALA A 520 14.95 0.56 -28.41
CA ALA A 520 16.10 1.06 -29.17
C ALA A 520 17.40 0.52 -28.57
N GLY A 521 18.40 0.26 -29.42
CA GLY A 521 19.72 -0.27 -29.02
C GLY A 521 20.45 0.60 -28.02
#